data_AF-A0A117NB58-F1
#
_entry.id   AF-A0A117NB58-F1
#
_cell.length_a   1.000
_cell.length_b   1.000
_cell.length_c   1.000
_cell.angle_alpha   90.00
_cell.angle_beta   90.00
_cell.angle_gamma   90.00
#
_symmetry.space_group_name_H-M   'P 1'
#
loop_
_entity.id
_entity.type
_entity.pdbx_description
1 polymer ?
#
loop_
_entity_poly.entity_id
_entity_poly.type
_entity_poly.pdbx_seq_one_letter_code
_entity_poly.pdbx_strand_id
1 'polypeptide(L)'
;MVTRREAAQILDIPLEMAHRHGIPSRLSDTELGELLDNPPAWLVQSKANRTGKRPVWVQLTCAVCGFSETARPKKWWPDFTYVCCAHHAPYDVPAVRAGLVRSEYEGVGSRFVGIVDVAVPEA
;
A
#
# COMPACT_ATOMS: atom_id res chain seq x y z
N MET A 1 13.84 -16.80 4.52
CA MET A 1 14.12 -15.82 5.60
C MET A 1 13.63 -14.46 5.14
N VAL A 2 12.86 -13.79 5.97
CA VAL A 2 12.29 -12.48 5.70
C VAL A 2 12.78 -11.46 6.72
N THR A 3 12.81 -10.20 6.33
CA THR A 3 13.14 -9.07 7.19
C THR A 3 11.94 -8.69 8.06
N ARG A 4 12.18 -7.95 9.15
CA ARG A 4 11.11 -7.37 9.98
C ARG A 4 10.10 -6.56 9.15
N ARG A 5 10.57 -5.83 8.14
CA ARG A 5 9.72 -5.01 7.29
C ARG A 5 8.78 -5.88 6.46
N GLU A 6 9.31 -6.93 5.83
CA GLU A 6 8.51 -7.90 5.08
C GLU A 6 7.51 -8.61 6.00
N ALA A 7 7.93 -9.00 7.20
CA ALA A 7 7.05 -9.55 8.23
C ALA A 7 5.89 -8.60 8.56
N ALA A 8 6.19 -7.32 8.79
CA ALA A 8 5.18 -6.31 9.09
C ALA A 8 4.20 -6.09 7.93
N GLN A 9 4.68 -6.19 6.69
CA GLN A 9 3.83 -6.14 5.49
C GLN A 9 2.90 -7.35 5.43
N ILE A 10 3.41 -8.55 5.63
CA ILE A 10 2.64 -9.80 5.56
C ILE A 10 1.61 -9.89 6.70
N LEU A 11 1.99 -9.47 7.91
CA LEU A 11 1.09 -9.44 9.07
C LEU A 11 0.09 -8.26 9.02
N ASP A 12 0.23 -7.36 8.03
CA ASP A 12 -0.50 -6.11 7.84
C ASP A 12 -0.54 -5.23 9.10
N ILE A 13 0.65 -5.02 9.69
CA ILE A 13 0.86 -4.17 10.87
C ILE A 13 1.88 -3.06 10.59
N PRO A 14 1.82 -1.92 11.32
CA PRO A 14 2.85 -0.89 11.20
C PRO A 14 4.22 -1.41 11.65
N LEU A 15 5.30 -0.84 11.11
CA LEU A 15 6.65 -1.24 11.48
C LEU A 15 6.92 -0.97 12.98
N GLU A 16 6.35 0.11 13.51
CA GLU A 16 6.43 0.49 14.92
C GLU A 16 5.82 -0.58 15.83
N MET A 17 4.75 -1.24 15.39
CA MET A 17 4.14 -2.37 16.10
C MET A 17 5.02 -3.61 16.06
N ALA A 18 5.62 -3.92 14.91
CA ALA A 18 6.59 -5.02 14.80
C ALA A 18 7.78 -4.83 15.76
N HIS A 19 8.28 -3.60 15.89
CA HIS A 19 9.30 -3.26 16.88
C HIS A 19 8.82 -3.42 18.32
N ARG A 20 7.66 -2.85 18.66
CA ARG A 20 7.10 -2.85 20.01
C ARG A 20 6.88 -4.28 20.55
N HIS A 21 6.45 -5.19 19.68
CA HIS A 21 6.14 -6.58 20.05
C HIS A 21 7.30 -7.55 19.80
N GLY A 22 8.51 -7.04 19.56
CA GLY A 22 9.73 -7.85 19.55
C GLY A 22 9.92 -8.73 18.31
N ILE A 23 9.31 -8.39 17.17
CA ILE A 23 9.61 -9.11 15.92
C ILE A 23 11.11 -8.90 15.60
N PRO A 24 11.90 -9.97 15.40
CA PRO A 24 13.33 -9.86 15.17
C PRO A 24 13.63 -9.18 13.82
N SER A 25 14.87 -8.72 13.63
CA SER A 25 15.28 -8.01 12.40
C SER A 25 15.18 -8.90 11.16
N ARG A 26 15.38 -10.20 11.35
CA ARG A 26 15.12 -11.27 10.39
C ARG A 26 14.44 -12.43 11.11
N LEU A 27 13.52 -13.09 10.43
CA LEU A 27 12.89 -14.34 10.86
C LEU A 27 12.83 -15.33 9.70
N SER A 28 12.76 -16.61 10.03
CA SER A 28 12.50 -17.68 9.06
C SER A 28 11.05 -17.65 8.58
N ASP A 29 10.79 -18.28 7.44
CA ASP A 29 9.44 -18.44 6.90
C ASP A 29 8.56 -19.30 7.84
N THR A 30 9.16 -20.26 8.54
CA THR A 30 8.48 -21.08 9.56
C THR A 30 8.01 -20.23 10.75
N GLU A 31 8.87 -19.38 11.31
CA GLU A 31 8.50 -18.49 12.42
C GLU A 31 7.40 -17.49 11.99
N LEU A 32 7.45 -17.02 10.74
CA LEU A 32 6.39 -16.16 10.21
C LEU A 32 5.08 -16.94 10.04
N GLY A 33 5.15 -18.19 9.56
CA GLY A 33 4.01 -19.10 9.47
C GLY A 33 3.33 -19.29 10.82
N GLU A 34 4.10 -19.55 11.88
CA GLU A 34 3.57 -19.67 13.25
C GLU A 34 2.85 -18.40 13.72
N LEU A 35 3.36 -17.21 13.39
CA LEU A 35 2.67 -15.95 13.72
C LEU A 35 1.34 -15.77 12.96
N LEU A 36 1.21 -16.38 11.79
CA LEU A 36 0.01 -16.33 10.96
C LEU A 36 -1.02 -17.37 11.42
N ASP A 37 -0.57 -18.59 11.69
CA ASP A 37 -1.39 -19.75 12.05
C ASP A 37 -1.83 -19.67 13.53
N ASN A 38 -0.93 -19.22 14.40
CA ASN A 38 -1.14 -19.09 15.84
C ASN A 38 -0.92 -17.62 16.29
N PRO A 39 -1.74 -16.67 15.82
CA PRO A 39 -1.50 -15.25 16.06
C PRO A 39 -1.61 -14.92 17.55
N PRO A 40 -0.61 -14.22 18.13
CA PRO A 40 -0.67 -13.82 19.52
C PRO A 40 -1.81 -12.82 19.77
N ALA A 41 -2.28 -12.74 21.01
CA ALA A 41 -3.45 -11.93 21.39
C ALA A 41 -3.34 -10.46 20.95
N TRP A 42 -2.13 -9.86 21.03
CA TRP A 42 -1.91 -8.49 20.59
C TRP A 42 -2.11 -8.29 19.08
N LEU A 43 -1.77 -9.29 18.26
CA LEU A 43 -1.91 -9.22 16.81
C LEU A 43 -3.39 -9.34 16.43
N VAL A 44 -4.11 -10.26 17.08
CA VAL A 44 -5.57 -10.41 16.93
C VAL A 44 -6.26 -9.09 17.31
N GLN A 45 -5.92 -8.53 18.47
CA GLN A 45 -6.48 -7.28 18.94
C GLN A 45 -6.14 -6.10 18.02
N SER A 46 -4.90 -5.99 17.55
CA SER A 46 -4.48 -4.94 16.63
C SER A 46 -5.27 -4.99 15.32
N LYS A 47 -5.58 -6.19 14.80
CA LYS A 47 -6.40 -6.36 13.61
C LYS A 47 -7.86 -5.97 13.88
N ALA A 48 -8.41 -6.38 15.03
CA ALA A 48 -9.78 -6.06 15.43
C ALA A 48 -10.00 -4.54 15.65
N ASN A 49 -8.99 -3.84 16.17
CA ASN A 49 -9.06 -2.40 16.46
C ASN A 49 -8.97 -1.51 15.22
N ARG A 50 -8.79 -2.06 14.02
CA ARG A 50 -8.73 -1.27 12.79
C ARG A 50 -10.09 -0.66 12.46
N THR A 51 -10.21 0.62 12.73
CA THR A 51 -11.35 1.44 12.31
C THR A 51 -11.12 1.94 10.87
N GLY A 52 -11.54 1.16 9.88
CA GLY A 52 -11.47 1.55 8.46
C GLY A 52 -11.21 0.38 7.51
N LYS A 53 -11.54 0.57 6.23
CA LYS A 53 -11.35 -0.44 5.19
C LYS A 53 -9.93 -0.49 4.61
N ARG A 54 -9.10 0.54 4.88
CA ARG A 54 -7.76 0.65 4.28
C ARG A 54 -6.77 -0.26 5.03
N PRO A 55 -6.00 -1.11 4.32
CA PRO A 55 -4.92 -1.89 4.92
C PRO A 55 -3.79 -0.97 5.38
N VAL A 56 -2.89 -1.48 6.23
CA VAL A 56 -1.72 -0.71 6.69
C VAL A 56 -0.74 -0.52 5.55
N TRP A 57 -0.64 -1.53 4.68
CA TRP A 57 0.21 -1.54 3.50
C TRP A 57 -0.64 -1.72 2.24
N VAL A 58 -0.28 -0.99 1.18
CA VAL A 58 -0.82 -1.18 -0.17
C VAL A 58 0.30 -1.42 -1.14
N GLN A 59 0.01 -2.18 -2.19
CA GLN A 59 0.90 -2.33 -3.33
C GLN A 59 0.56 -1.27 -4.37
N LEU A 60 1.54 -0.45 -4.71
CA LEU A 60 1.49 0.49 -5.83
C LEU A 60 2.14 -0.22 -7.02
N THR A 61 1.44 -0.34 -8.14
CA THR A 61 1.95 -1.00 -9.34
C THR A 61 1.81 -0.06 -10.52
N CYS A 62 2.94 0.23 -11.17
CA CYS A 62 2.97 1.13 -12.31
C CYS A 62 2.12 0.57 -13.45
N ALA A 63 1.14 1.34 -13.91
CA ALA A 63 0.24 0.94 -14.99
C ALA A 63 0.94 0.77 -16.36
N VAL A 64 2.18 1.24 -16.50
CA VAL A 64 2.94 1.22 -17.76
C VAL A 64 3.92 0.04 -17.79
N CYS A 65 4.82 -0.07 -16.80
CA CYS A 65 5.89 -1.08 -16.79
C CYS A 65 5.70 -2.19 -15.75
N GLY A 66 4.66 -2.14 -14.91
CA GLY A 66 4.42 -3.14 -13.87
C GLY A 66 5.36 -3.05 -12.66
N PHE A 67 6.30 -2.10 -12.62
CA PHE A 67 7.12 -1.87 -11.44
C PHE A 67 6.24 -1.63 -10.21
N SER A 68 6.51 -2.37 -9.12
CA SER A 68 5.70 -2.31 -7.92
C SER A 68 6.48 -1.99 -6.67
N GLU A 69 5.84 -1.31 -5.72
CA GLU A 69 6.34 -1.13 -4.36
C GLU A 69 5.23 -1.25 -3.32
N THR A 70 5.61 -1.66 -2.12
CA THR A 70 4.72 -1.67 -0.96
C THR A 70 4.88 -0.40 -0.15
N ALA A 71 3.81 0.37 -0.01
CA ALA A 71 3.79 1.65 0.69
C ALA A 71 2.68 1.72 1.74
N ARG A 72 2.81 2.65 2.69
CA ARG A 72 1.74 2.95 3.66
C ARG A 72 0.85 4.06 3.09
N PRO A 73 -0.47 3.83 2.90
CA PRO A 73 -1.38 4.87 2.47
C PRO A 73 -1.33 6.09 3.36
N LYS A 74 -1.31 7.28 2.76
CA LYS A 74 -1.43 8.53 3.51
C LYS A 74 -2.89 8.96 3.58
N LYS A 75 -3.23 9.75 4.59
CA LYS A 75 -4.59 10.29 4.78
C LYS A 75 -5.07 11.08 3.55
N TRP A 76 -4.15 11.80 2.88
CA TRP A 76 -4.45 12.61 1.72
C TRP A 76 -4.54 11.81 0.41
N TRP A 77 -4.16 10.52 0.40
CA TRP A 77 -4.28 9.71 -0.82
C TRP A 77 -5.76 9.48 -1.15
N PRO A 78 -6.21 9.91 -2.35
CA PRO A 78 -7.49 9.48 -2.88
C PRO A 78 -7.42 7.99 -3.28
N ASP A 79 -8.55 7.46 -3.75
CA ASP A 79 -8.57 6.16 -4.38
C ASP A 79 -8.09 6.33 -5.83
N PHE A 80 -6.84 5.97 -6.09
CA PHE A 80 -6.20 6.16 -7.39
C PHE A 80 -6.81 5.24 -8.45
N THR A 81 -7.03 5.78 -9.64
CA THR A 81 -7.36 5.01 -10.85
C THR A 81 -6.13 4.29 -11.39
N TYR A 82 -5.00 5.02 -11.44
CA TYR A 82 -3.70 4.48 -11.84
C TYR A 82 -2.60 5.07 -10.96
N VAL A 83 -1.44 4.42 -10.96
CA VAL A 83 -0.20 5.02 -10.52
C VAL A 83 0.87 4.78 -11.60
N CYS A 84 1.77 5.74 -11.80
CA CYS A 84 2.92 5.58 -12.68
C CYS A 84 4.21 5.89 -11.92
N CYS A 85 5.28 5.13 -12.19
CA CYS A 85 6.57 5.36 -11.54
C CYS A 85 7.29 6.55 -12.18
N ALA A 86 8.29 7.11 -11.51
CA ALA A 86 9.04 8.28 -11.96
C ALA A 86 9.79 8.12 -13.31
N HIS A 87 9.85 6.91 -13.89
CA HIS A 87 10.41 6.69 -15.23
C HIS A 87 9.39 6.91 -16.36
N HIS A 88 8.11 7.08 -16.01
CA HIS A 88 7.02 7.29 -16.96
C HIS A 88 6.26 8.54 -16.60
N ALA A 89 5.80 9.23 -17.63
CA ALA A 89 4.98 10.40 -17.45
C ALA A 89 3.51 10.00 -17.18
N PRO A 90 2.73 10.87 -16.53
CA PRO A 90 1.30 10.64 -16.32
C PRO A 90 0.49 10.47 -17.61
N TYR A 91 1.00 10.94 -18.75
CA TYR A 91 0.36 10.71 -20.06
C TYR A 91 0.68 9.34 -20.68
N ASP A 92 1.62 8.57 -20.11
CA ASP A 92 1.94 7.21 -20.58
C ASP A 92 0.94 6.16 -20.09
N VAL A 93 0.13 6.47 -19.06
CA VAL A 93 -0.95 5.58 -18.61
C VAL A 93 -2.13 5.63 -19.59
N PRO A 94 -3.08 4.68 -19.54
CA PRO A 94 -4.24 4.68 -20.43
C PRO A 94 -4.93 6.05 -20.52
N ALA A 95 -5.33 6.43 -21.72
CA ALA A 95 -5.97 7.72 -21.97
C ALA A 95 -7.25 7.90 -21.14
N VAL A 96 -7.52 9.15 -20.77
CA VAL A 96 -8.74 9.51 -20.01
C VAL A 96 -9.96 9.14 -20.83
N ARG A 97 -10.87 8.37 -20.23
CA ARG A 97 -12.14 8.01 -20.89
C ARG A 97 -13.00 9.25 -21.08
N ALA A 98 -13.76 9.30 -22.17
CA ALA A 98 -14.72 10.39 -22.42
C ALA A 98 -15.65 10.59 -21.21
N GLY A 99 -15.88 11.86 -20.84
CA GLY A 99 -16.70 12.25 -19.69
C GLY A 99 -15.97 12.24 -18.34
N LEU A 100 -14.68 11.86 -18.29
CA LEU A 100 -13.86 11.93 -17.08
C LEU A 100 -12.87 13.10 -17.13
N VAL A 101 -12.51 13.61 -15.96
CA VAL A 101 -11.41 14.55 -15.75
C VAL A 101 -10.32 13.88 -14.94
N ARG A 102 -9.07 14.08 -15.38
CA ARG A 102 -7.86 13.55 -14.74
C ARG A 102 -7.28 14.56 -13.76
N SER A 103 -6.91 14.07 -12.59
CA SER A 103 -6.10 14.78 -11.59
C SER A 103 -4.86 13.96 -11.25
N GLU A 104 -3.75 14.67 -11.03
CA GLU A 104 -2.44 14.07 -10.75
C GLU A 104 -1.99 14.43 -9.34
N TYR A 105 -1.37 13.46 -8.66
CA TYR A 105 -0.95 13.55 -7.27
C TYR A 105 0.50 13.09 -7.14
N GLU A 106 1.41 14.04 -6.97
CA GLU A 106 2.83 13.73 -6.78
C GLU A 106 3.14 13.25 -5.35
N GLY A 107 4.32 12.66 -5.17
CA GLY A 107 4.79 12.23 -3.84
C GLY A 107 4.05 11.00 -3.30
N VAL A 108 3.50 10.17 -4.19
CA VAL A 108 2.89 8.89 -3.83
C VAL A 108 3.99 7.84 -3.69
N GLY A 109 3.97 7.12 -2.58
CA GLY A 109 4.99 6.13 -2.26
C GLY A 109 6.41 6.73 -2.20
N SER A 110 7.39 6.03 -2.76
CA SER A 110 8.77 6.52 -2.87
C SER A 110 9.04 7.26 -4.19
N ARG A 111 8.34 6.90 -5.26
CA ARG A 111 8.59 7.41 -6.62
C ARG A 111 7.42 7.25 -7.58
N PHE A 112 6.19 7.40 -7.09
CA PHE A 112 4.99 7.32 -7.93
C PHE A 112 4.27 8.65 -8.02
N VAL A 113 3.60 8.84 -9.15
CA VAL A 113 2.53 9.81 -9.34
C VAL A 113 1.22 9.04 -9.34
N GLY A 114 0.28 9.46 -8.50
CA GLY A 114 -1.08 8.95 -8.47
C GLY A 114 -1.97 9.68 -9.46
N ILE A 115 -2.84 8.95 -10.13
CA ILE A 115 -3.74 9.46 -11.15
C ILE A 115 -5.17 9.11 -10.76
N VAL A 116 -6.06 10.09 -10.79
CA VAL A 116 -7.48 9.94 -10.51
C VAL A 116 -8.27 10.43 -11.71
N ASP A 117 -9.03 9.54 -12.33
CA ASP A 117 -9.98 9.87 -13.37
C ASP A 117 -11.39 9.78 -12.78
N VAL A 118 -12.09 10.92 -12.67
CA VAL A 118 -13.44 11.01 -12.09
C VAL A 118 -14.42 11.66 -13.06
N ALA A 119 -15.69 11.30 -12.98
CA ALA A 119 -16.72 11.92 -13.80
C ALA A 119 -16.83 13.42 -13.48
N VAL A 120 -17.03 14.23 -14.51
CA VAL A 120 -17.41 15.63 -14.30
C VAL A 120 -18.77 15.64 -13.61
N PRO A 121 -18.93 16.29 -12.45
CA PRO A 121 -20.25 16.47 -11.85
C PRO A 121 -21.15 17.19 -12.86
N GLU A 122 -22.33 16.62 -13.15
CA GLU A 122 -23.36 17.36 -13.87
C GLU A 122 -23.77 18.56 -13.00
N ALA A 123 -23.75 19.76 -13.60
CA ALA A 123 -24.00 21.03 -12.92
C ALA A 123 -25.47 21.24 -12.55
#